data_AF-A0A369VXG3-F1
#
_entry.id   AF-A0A369VXG3-F1
#
_cell.length_a   1.000
_cell.length_b   1.000
_cell.length_c   1.000
_cell.angle_alpha   90.00
_cell.angle_beta   90.00
_cell.angle_gamma   90.00
#
_symmetry.space_group_name_H-M   'P 1'
#
loop_
_entity.id
_entity.type
_entity.pdbx_description
1 polymer ?
#
loop_
_entity_poly.entity_id
_entity_poly.type
_entity_poly.pdbx_seq_one_letter_code
_entity_poly.pdbx_strand_id
1 'polypeptide(L)'
;MALSAGASAQDAVPEAPSSMVLSGRCQYSDRVARFRHETALILCDTVSISREQGAATIDFAQRSWGSMARFSGDMAGDRMTVSRVTLRNGASFAATGTCETFRTNRALSTVSCLARAGSRSWAANFLRSRL
;
A
#
# COMPACT_ATOMS: atom_id res chain seq x y z
N MET A 1 56.40 -8.76 15.17
CA MET A 1 55.94 -7.89 14.06
C MET A 1 55.09 -8.75 13.14
N ALA A 2 53.83 -8.49 12.79
CA ALA A 2 52.89 -7.42 13.12
C ALA A 2 51.46 -8.02 13.05
N LEU A 3 50.55 -7.48 13.86
CA LEU A 3 49.13 -7.82 13.90
C LEU A 3 48.35 -7.17 12.74
N SER A 4 47.13 -7.70 12.50
CA SER A 4 45.93 -7.06 11.91
C SER A 4 45.69 -7.37 10.42
N ALA A 5 44.46 -7.56 9.92
CA ALA A 5 43.20 -6.95 10.35
C ALA A 5 41.99 -7.90 10.18
N GLY A 6 41.09 -7.88 11.16
CA GLY A 6 39.76 -8.48 11.06
C GLY A 6 38.82 -7.56 10.27
N ALA A 7 38.11 -8.13 9.30
CA ALA A 7 37.03 -7.47 8.60
C ALA A 7 35.80 -7.37 9.52
N SER A 8 35.36 -6.14 9.83
CA SER A 8 34.09 -5.92 10.52
C SER A 8 32.95 -6.04 9.51
N ALA A 9 32.21 -7.15 9.57
CA ALA A 9 30.89 -7.24 8.97
C ALA A 9 29.96 -6.28 9.72
N GLN A 10 29.41 -5.29 9.00
CA GLN A 10 28.34 -4.45 9.51
C GLN A 10 27.05 -5.25 9.38
N ASP A 11 26.58 -5.83 10.47
CA ASP A 11 25.22 -6.37 10.58
C ASP A 11 24.24 -5.23 10.28
N ALA A 12 23.56 -5.32 9.14
CA ALA A 12 22.42 -4.48 8.83
C ALA A 12 21.34 -4.78 9.87
N VAL A 13 21.17 -3.88 10.83
CA VAL A 13 20.08 -3.97 11.82
C VAL A 13 18.77 -4.09 11.04
N PRO A 14 18.00 -5.18 11.22
CA PRO A 14 16.71 -5.32 10.54
C PRO A 14 15.83 -4.15 10.96
N GLU A 15 15.40 -3.33 10.00
CA GLU A 15 14.44 -2.26 10.26
C GLU A 15 13.17 -2.90 10.82
N ALA A 16 12.81 -2.55 12.06
CA ALA A 16 11.67 -3.13 12.74
C ALA A 16 10.39 -2.89 11.92
N PRO A 17 9.44 -3.85 11.89
CA PRO A 17 8.23 -3.70 11.11
C PRO A 17 7.46 -2.46 11.61
N SER A 18 7.24 -1.52 10.71
CA SER A 18 6.45 -0.33 10.99
C SER A 18 5.03 -0.55 10.51
N SER A 19 4.06 -0.26 11.37
CA SER A 19 2.64 -0.33 11.01
C SER A 19 1.91 0.94 11.44
N MET A 20 0.97 1.38 10.62
CA MET A 20 0.09 2.49 10.95
C MET A 20 -1.32 2.26 10.41
N VAL A 21 -2.30 2.81 11.09
CA VAL A 21 -3.72 2.77 10.71
C VAL A 21 -4.26 4.18 10.66
N LEU A 22 -5.00 4.52 9.61
CA LEU A 22 -5.56 5.85 9.38
C LEU A 22 -7.06 5.75 9.08
N SER A 23 -7.81 6.70 9.62
CA SER A 23 -9.23 6.89 9.32
C SER A 23 -9.43 7.95 8.23
N GLY A 24 -10.40 7.73 7.35
CA GLY A 24 -10.62 8.56 6.17
C GLY A 24 -11.72 8.02 5.27
N ARG A 25 -11.53 8.16 3.96
CA ARG A 25 -12.46 7.61 2.96
C ARG A 25 -11.79 7.42 1.61
N CYS A 26 -12.12 6.34 0.92
CA CYS A 26 -11.83 6.19 -0.51
C CYS A 26 -12.71 7.13 -1.33
N GLN A 27 -12.11 8.04 -2.10
CA GLN A 27 -12.84 8.98 -2.97
C GLN A 27 -12.26 8.98 -4.38
N TYR A 28 -13.12 9.17 -5.37
CA TYR A 28 -12.75 9.20 -6.79
C TYR A 28 -13.42 10.40 -7.44
N SER A 29 -12.70 11.08 -8.33
CA SER A 29 -13.31 12.14 -9.14
C SER A 29 -14.27 11.53 -10.16
N ASP A 30 -15.21 12.33 -10.65
CA ASP A 30 -16.17 11.89 -11.69
C ASP A 30 -15.47 11.37 -12.94
N ARG A 31 -14.30 11.92 -13.27
CA ARG A 31 -13.49 11.44 -14.40
C ARG A 31 -13.03 10.00 -14.19
N VAL A 32 -12.58 9.64 -13.00
CA VAL A 32 -12.14 8.26 -12.68
C VAL A 32 -13.35 7.33 -12.56
N ALA A 33 -14.46 7.81 -11.99
CA ALA A 33 -15.69 7.04 -11.83
C ALA A 33 -16.32 6.57 -13.16
N ARG A 34 -15.98 7.21 -14.29
CA ARG A 34 -16.39 6.79 -15.64
C ARG A 34 -15.76 5.45 -16.06
N PHE A 35 -14.58 5.11 -15.55
CA PHE A 35 -13.87 3.87 -15.89
C PHE A 35 -14.23 2.68 -14.98
N ARG A 36 -15.29 2.80 -14.17
CA ARG A 36 -15.72 1.76 -13.22
C ARG A 36 -16.09 0.41 -13.86
N HIS A 37 -16.37 0.41 -15.16
CA HIS A 37 -16.68 -0.80 -15.92
C HIS A 37 -15.42 -1.63 -16.24
N GLU A 38 -14.25 -0.98 -16.25
CA GLU A 38 -12.95 -1.61 -16.54
C GLU A 38 -12.09 -1.75 -15.28
N THR A 39 -12.30 -0.88 -14.30
CA THR A 39 -11.56 -0.83 -13.04
C THR A 39 -12.50 -0.89 -11.85
N ALA A 40 -12.33 -1.89 -11.00
CA ALA A 40 -13.05 -1.98 -9.74
C ALA A 40 -12.54 -0.91 -8.78
N LEU A 41 -13.42 0.02 -8.39
CA LEU A 41 -13.11 1.09 -7.44
C LEU A 41 -13.38 0.59 -6.02
N ILE A 42 -12.34 0.56 -5.19
CA ILE A 42 -12.43 0.07 -3.82
C ILE A 42 -13.14 1.10 -2.94
N LEU A 43 -14.11 0.66 -2.16
CA LEU A 43 -14.74 1.44 -1.10
C LEU A 43 -14.01 1.19 0.22
N CYS A 44 -13.70 2.24 0.96
CA CYS A 44 -12.98 2.13 2.22
C CYS A 44 -13.21 3.36 3.10
N ASP A 45 -13.07 3.19 4.41
CA ASP A 45 -13.03 4.26 5.42
C ASP A 45 -11.78 4.19 6.32
N THR A 46 -10.98 3.13 6.15
CA THR A 46 -9.78 2.86 6.93
C THR A 46 -8.69 2.36 5.97
N VAL A 47 -7.46 2.82 6.18
CA VAL A 47 -6.29 2.24 5.52
C VAL A 47 -5.27 1.83 6.58
N SER A 48 -4.70 0.64 6.45
CA SER A 48 -3.52 0.24 7.21
C SER A 48 -2.33 0.05 6.27
N ILE A 49 -1.16 0.47 6.73
CA ILE A 49 0.10 0.32 6.01
C ILE A 49 1.05 -0.42 6.95
N SER A 50 1.56 -1.56 6.50
CA SER A 50 2.60 -2.32 7.16
C SER A 50 3.82 -2.37 6.25
N ARG A 51 5.02 -2.14 6.80
CA ARG A 51 6.29 -2.23 6.09
C ARG A 51 7.21 -3.17 6.84
N GLU A 52 7.90 -4.04 6.11
CA GLU A 52 8.84 -5.02 6.65
C GLU A 52 9.90 -5.33 5.59
N GLN A 53 11.19 -5.16 5.93
CA GLN A 53 12.32 -5.56 5.09
C GLN A 53 12.24 -5.13 3.62
N GLY A 54 11.81 -3.88 3.36
CA GLY A 54 11.68 -3.34 2.01
C GLY A 54 10.40 -3.73 1.27
N ALA A 55 9.58 -4.63 1.82
CA ALA A 55 8.23 -4.90 1.36
C ALA A 55 7.20 -4.06 2.12
N ALA A 56 6.03 -3.86 1.51
CA ALA A 56 4.89 -3.25 2.17
C ALA A 56 3.59 -3.94 1.80
N THR A 57 2.62 -3.78 2.71
CA THR A 57 1.24 -4.16 2.54
C THR A 57 0.36 -2.96 2.86
N ILE A 58 -0.52 -2.59 1.94
CA ILE A 58 -1.52 -1.54 2.10
C ILE A 58 -2.90 -2.18 2.04
N ASP A 59 -3.63 -2.16 3.15
CA ASP A 59 -4.96 -2.75 3.28
C ASP A 59 -6.02 -1.64 3.36
N PHE A 60 -6.93 -1.64 2.40
CA PHE A 60 -8.08 -0.73 2.37
C PHE A 60 -9.29 -1.47 2.93
N ALA A 61 -9.84 -0.95 4.01
CA ALA A 61 -10.89 -1.60 4.78
C ALA A 61 -12.09 -0.67 5.00
N GLN A 62 -13.23 -1.28 5.29
CA GLN A 62 -14.38 -0.60 5.87
C GLN A 62 -14.56 -1.09 7.31
N ARG A 63 -14.75 -0.17 8.26
CA ARG A 63 -14.76 -0.48 9.71
C ARG A 63 -15.77 -1.58 10.08
N SER A 64 -16.91 -1.63 9.40
CA SER A 64 -17.97 -2.65 9.66
C SER A 64 -17.87 -3.90 8.76
N TRP A 65 -17.00 -3.93 7.75
CA TRP A 65 -16.95 -4.99 6.74
C TRP A 65 -15.57 -5.67 6.60
N GLY A 66 -14.55 -5.12 7.25
CA GLY A 66 -13.17 -5.59 7.21
C GLY A 66 -12.43 -5.17 5.94
N SER A 67 -11.39 -5.94 5.61
CA SER A 67 -10.56 -5.73 4.42
C SER A 67 -11.40 -5.84 3.14
N MET A 68 -11.25 -4.86 2.25
CA MET A 68 -11.90 -4.81 0.94
C MET A 68 -10.92 -5.19 -0.16
N ALA A 69 -9.71 -4.63 -0.09
CA ALA A 69 -8.58 -5.00 -0.95
C ALA A 69 -7.25 -4.70 -0.26
N ARG A 70 -6.31 -5.62 -0.41
CA ARG A 70 -4.94 -5.53 0.07
C ARG A 70 -3.98 -5.56 -1.10
N PHE A 71 -3.11 -4.57 -1.17
CA PHE A 71 -2.04 -4.46 -2.16
C PHE A 71 -0.72 -4.74 -1.46
N SER A 72 0.13 -5.57 -2.05
CA SER A 72 1.46 -5.82 -1.49
C SER A 72 2.54 -5.86 -2.58
N GLY A 73 3.76 -5.53 -2.18
CA GLY A 73 4.94 -5.57 -3.02
C GLY A 73 6.09 -4.76 -2.44
N ASP A 74 7.08 -4.45 -3.27
CA ASP A 74 8.30 -3.79 -2.84
C ASP A 74 8.08 -2.29 -2.67
N MET A 75 8.59 -1.70 -1.60
CA MET A 75 8.43 -0.29 -1.24
C MET A 75 9.77 0.43 -1.36
N ALA A 76 9.78 1.52 -2.13
CA ALA A 76 10.90 2.45 -2.23
C ALA A 76 10.40 3.85 -1.83
N GLY A 77 10.73 4.27 -0.61
CA GLY A 77 10.29 5.55 -0.06
C GLY A 77 8.76 5.62 0.11
N ASP A 78 8.12 6.36 -0.79
CA ASP A 78 6.67 6.60 -0.81
C ASP A 78 5.93 5.90 -1.96
N ARG A 79 6.65 5.11 -2.76
CA ARG A 79 6.10 4.37 -3.88
C ARG A 79 6.33 2.88 -3.67
N MET A 80 5.25 2.11 -3.78
CA MET A 80 5.27 0.65 -3.76
C MET A 80 5.01 0.13 -5.17
N THR A 81 5.84 -0.78 -5.64
CA THR A 81 5.58 -1.58 -6.84
C THR A 81 4.72 -2.76 -6.44
N VAL A 82 3.48 -2.81 -6.92
CA VAL A 82 2.52 -3.87 -6.56
C VAL A 82 2.87 -5.14 -7.31
N SER A 83 3.01 -6.24 -6.57
CA SER A 83 3.17 -7.60 -7.11
C SER A 83 1.95 -8.49 -6.85
N ARG A 84 1.09 -8.12 -5.89
CA ARG A 84 -0.09 -8.90 -5.51
C ARG A 84 -1.25 -8.03 -5.05
N VAL A 85 -2.47 -8.46 -5.40
CA VAL A 85 -3.73 -7.93 -4.87
C VAL A 85 -4.53 -9.08 -4.26
N THR A 86 -4.96 -8.92 -3.01
CA THR A 86 -5.89 -9.83 -2.33
C THR A 86 -7.21 -9.12 -2.07
N LEU A 87 -8.32 -9.73 -2.46
CA LEU A 87 -9.66 -9.16 -2.29
C LEU A 87 -10.33 -9.68 -1.02
N ARG A 88 -11.43 -9.04 -0.63
CA ARG A 88 -12.24 -9.39 0.56
C ARG A 88 -12.57 -10.88 0.70
N ASN A 89 -12.86 -11.57 -0.40
CA ASN A 89 -13.19 -12.99 -0.39
C ASN A 89 -11.95 -13.91 -0.21
N GLY A 90 -10.77 -13.33 0.05
CA GLY A 90 -9.51 -14.05 0.18
C GLY A 90 -8.84 -14.38 -1.16
N ALA A 91 -9.49 -14.12 -2.30
CA ALA A 91 -8.90 -14.37 -3.60
C ALA A 91 -7.68 -13.47 -3.81
N SER A 92 -6.56 -14.08 -4.19
CA SER A 92 -5.28 -13.40 -4.37
C SER A 92 -4.76 -13.59 -5.78
N PHE A 93 -4.27 -12.50 -6.38
CA PHE A 93 -3.84 -12.44 -7.77
C PHE A 93 -2.44 -11.86 -7.86
N ALA A 94 -1.59 -12.47 -8.68
CA ALA A 94 -0.38 -11.80 -9.15
C ALA A 94 -0.80 -10.58 -9.98
N ALA A 95 -0.24 -9.43 -9.66
CA ALA A 95 -0.65 -8.16 -10.23
C ALA A 95 0.58 -7.31 -10.59
N THR A 96 0.36 -6.34 -11.46
CA THR A 96 1.33 -5.27 -11.75
C THR A 96 0.67 -3.93 -11.50
N GLY A 97 1.40 -2.98 -10.96
CA GLY A 97 0.85 -1.68 -10.64
C GLY A 97 1.67 -0.96 -9.59
N THR A 98 1.09 0.08 -9.03
CA THR A 98 1.76 0.93 -8.05
C THR A 98 0.81 1.43 -6.98
N CYS A 99 1.35 1.60 -5.79
CA CYS A 99 0.78 2.46 -4.77
C CYS A 99 1.69 3.63 -4.47
N GLU A 100 1.12 4.81 -4.25
CA GLU A 100 1.84 6.01 -3.84
C GLU A 100 1.20 6.60 -2.59
N THR A 101 2.06 7.08 -1.70
CA THR A 101 1.67 7.77 -0.47
C THR A 101 2.04 9.25 -0.57
N PHE A 102 1.09 10.14 -0.30
CA PHE A 102 1.31 11.58 -0.35
C PHE A 102 1.21 12.20 1.04
N ARG A 103 2.04 13.21 1.30
CA ARG A 103 2.04 13.95 2.56
C ARG A 103 1.63 15.40 2.37
N THR A 104 0.96 15.96 3.37
CA THR A 104 0.66 17.39 3.49
C THR A 104 1.05 17.82 4.90
N ASN A 105 1.82 18.90 5.04
CA ASN A 105 2.35 19.35 6.34
C ASN A 105 3.06 18.21 7.12
N ARG A 106 3.87 17.42 6.42
CA ARG A 106 4.60 16.23 6.94
C ARG A 106 3.73 15.07 7.43
N ALA A 107 2.40 15.17 7.38
CA ALA A 107 1.50 14.09 7.74
C ALA A 107 1.00 13.36 6.48
N LEU A 108 0.83 12.03 6.57
CA LEU A 108 0.21 11.26 5.48
C LEU A 108 -1.22 11.75 5.25
N SER A 109 -1.51 12.14 4.01
CA SER A 109 -2.79 12.73 3.62
C SER A 109 -3.54 11.85 2.62
N THR A 110 -2.84 11.19 1.71
CA THR A 110 -3.45 10.38 0.64
C THR A 110 -2.68 9.09 0.42
N VAL A 111 -3.40 8.01 0.11
CA VAL A 111 -2.82 6.75 -0.36
C VAL A 111 -3.57 6.33 -1.62
N SER A 112 -2.85 6.22 -2.75
CA SER A 112 -3.44 5.91 -4.06
C SER A 112 -2.80 4.66 -4.63
N CYS A 113 -3.60 3.65 -4.94
CA CYS A 113 -3.17 2.39 -5.54
C CYS A 113 -3.91 2.15 -6.85
N LEU A 114 -3.19 1.64 -7.85
CA LEU A 114 -3.74 1.10 -9.08
C LEU A 114 -2.97 -0.17 -9.43
N ALA A 115 -3.68 -1.28 -9.61
CA ALA A 115 -3.08 -2.53 -10.02
C ALA A 115 -3.95 -3.29 -11.02
N ARG A 116 -3.31 -4.11 -11.84
CA ARG A 116 -3.94 -4.93 -12.86
C ARG A 116 -3.51 -6.39 -12.71
N ALA A 117 -4.47 -7.31 -12.80
CA ALA A 117 -4.21 -8.74 -12.95
C ALA A 117 -5.04 -9.28 -14.12
N GLY A 118 -4.36 -9.77 -15.17
CA GLY A 118 -5.01 -10.19 -16.40
C GLY A 118 -5.82 -9.06 -17.04
N SER A 119 -7.13 -9.29 -17.22
CA SER A 119 -8.06 -8.31 -17.80
C SER A 119 -8.68 -7.34 -16.78
N ARG A 120 -8.48 -7.56 -15.47
CA ARG A 120 -9.11 -6.79 -14.40
C ARG A 120 -8.15 -5.78 -13.79
N SER A 121 -8.66 -4.60 -13.48
CA SER A 121 -7.94 -3.55 -12.76
C SER A 121 -8.66 -3.21 -11.45
N TRP A 122 -7.90 -2.83 -10.42
CA TRP A 122 -8.41 -2.33 -9.14
C TRP A 122 -7.75 -1.01 -8.80
N ALA A 123 -8.55 -0.04 -8.36
CA ALA A 123 -8.06 1.24 -7.89
C ALA A 123 -8.56 1.52 -6.46
N ALA A 124 -7.68 2.02 -5.61
CA ALA A 124 -8.00 2.49 -4.27
C ALA A 124 -7.42 3.89 -4.07
N ASN A 125 -8.24 4.88 -3.73
CA ASN A 125 -7.76 6.25 -3.52
C ASN A 125 -8.27 6.81 -2.20
N PHE A 126 -7.52 6.60 -1.13
CA PHE A 126 -7.86 7.00 0.23
C PHE A 126 -7.41 8.42 0.53
N LEU A 127 -8.32 9.23 1.07
CA LEU A 127 -8.01 10.53 1.66
C LEU A 127 -8.21 10.43 3.17
N ARG A 128 -7.19 10.84 3.93
CA ARG A 128 -7.24 10.90 5.39
C ARG A 128 -8.24 11.95 5.84
N SER A 129 -9.05 11.62 6.85
CA SER A 129 -9.90 12.61 7.50
C SER A 129 -9.08 13.52 8.41
N ARG A 130 -9.42 14.82 8.46
CA ARG A 130 -8.77 15.82 9.33
C ARG A 130 -9.54 16.08 10.64
N LEU A 131 -10.44 15.17 11.02
CA LEU A 131 -11.17 15.27 12.29
C LEU A 131 -10.22 15.46 13.47
#